data_AF-A0AB74LUY7-F1
#
_entry.id   AF-A0AB74LUY7-F1
#
_cell.length_a   1.000
_cell.length_b   1.000
_cell.length_c   1.000
_cell.angle_alpha   90.00
_cell.angle_beta   90.00
_cell.angle_gamma   90.00
#
_symmetry.space_group_name_H-M   'P 1'
#
loop_
_entity.id
_entity.type
_entity.pdbx_description
1 polymer ?
#
loop_
_entity_poly.entity_id
_entity_poly.type
_entity_poly.pdbx_seq_one_letter_code
_entity_poly.pdbx_strand_id
1 'polypeptide(L)'
;MQAIAALPLAGGNLPAEALALVRDYQRASKASATVRAYKSDAAVFTAWCMGHGVSSLPAAPDTVAAFLSHEAAAGRASSTIGRRLAAIAYAHKIADLPDPGAHETVHAVIKGIRRRPDTEIRQKTAATAEVLAAMLSHVPPGLAGKRDRALLGLGFAGAFRHRSWPRCSSPT
;
A
#
# COMPACT_ATOMS: atom_id res chain seq x y z
N MET A 1 -14.16 6.23 -8.73
CA MET A 1 -12.84 5.60 -8.99
C MET A 1 -12.90 4.08 -8.83
N GLN A 2 -13.38 3.35 -9.85
CA GLN A 2 -13.48 1.87 -9.83
C GLN A 2 -12.32 1.14 -10.54
N ALA A 3 -11.34 1.82 -11.14
CA ALA A 3 -10.49 1.21 -12.16
C ALA A 3 -9.01 0.95 -11.78
N ILE A 4 -8.64 0.70 -10.52
CA ILE A 4 -7.22 0.40 -10.15
C ILE A 4 -6.85 -1.07 -10.45
N ALA A 5 -7.66 -1.80 -11.22
CA ALA A 5 -7.56 -3.26 -11.35
C ALA A 5 -7.03 -3.77 -12.70
N ALA A 6 -7.05 -2.98 -13.76
CA ALA A 6 -6.64 -3.43 -15.10
C ALA A 6 -6.03 -2.28 -15.90
N LEU A 7 -5.05 -2.60 -16.73
CA LEU A 7 -4.42 -1.65 -17.65
C LEU A 7 -5.26 -1.56 -18.93
N PRO A 8 -5.28 -0.40 -19.60
CA PRO A 8 -5.92 -0.28 -20.89
C PRO A 8 -5.27 -1.23 -21.90
N LEU A 9 -6.09 -1.84 -22.75
CA LEU A 9 -5.63 -2.68 -23.85
C LEU A 9 -5.51 -1.80 -25.09
N ALA A 10 -4.32 -1.75 -25.69
CA ALA A 10 -4.13 -1.05 -26.96
C ALA A 10 -5.05 -1.70 -28.00
N GLY A 11 -5.95 -0.91 -28.58
CA GLY A 11 -7.11 -1.35 -29.36
C GLY A 11 -6.78 -2.11 -30.64
N GLY A 12 -6.40 -3.39 -30.50
CA GLY A 12 -6.32 -4.36 -31.58
C GLY A 12 -7.63 -5.12 -31.75
N ASN A 13 -7.91 -5.59 -32.96
CA ASN A 13 -9.06 -6.44 -33.27
C ASN A 13 -8.79 -7.89 -32.81
N LEU A 14 -8.74 -8.09 -31.49
CA LEU A 14 -8.57 -9.40 -30.88
C LEU A 14 -9.94 -10.00 -30.50
N PRO A 15 -10.08 -11.33 -30.53
CA PRO A 15 -11.29 -12.00 -30.06
C PRO A 15 -11.59 -11.66 -28.59
N ALA A 16 -12.88 -11.63 -28.22
CA ALA A 16 -13.32 -11.23 -26.88
C ALA A 16 -12.75 -12.15 -25.77
N GLU A 17 -12.61 -13.44 -26.06
CA GLU A 17 -12.03 -14.44 -25.16
C GLU A 17 -10.54 -14.17 -24.88
N ALA A 18 -9.78 -13.73 -25.88
CA ALA A 18 -8.38 -13.39 -25.72
C ALA A 18 -8.22 -12.12 -24.85
N LEU A 19 -9.08 -11.12 -25.07
CA LEU A 19 -9.11 -9.90 -24.26
C LEU A 19 -9.50 -10.18 -22.80
N ALA A 20 -10.44 -11.11 -22.57
CA ALA A 20 -10.82 -11.55 -21.23
C ALA A 20 -9.64 -12.21 -20.50
N LEU A 21 -8.93 -13.13 -21.18
CA LEU A 21 -7.77 -13.80 -20.62
C LEU A 21 -6.65 -12.82 -20.25
N VAL A 22 -6.37 -11.82 -21.11
CA VAL A 22 -5.39 -10.76 -20.80
C VAL A 22 -5.80 -9.99 -19.55
N ARG A 23 -7.09 -9.63 -19.41
CA ARG A 23 -7.60 -8.91 -18.23
C ARG A 23 -7.45 -9.75 -16.95
N ASP A 24 -7.67 -11.06 -17.03
CA ASP A 24 -7.52 -11.94 -15.88
C ASP A 24 -6.06 -12.04 -15.42
N TYR A 25 -5.11 -12.19 -16.36
CA TYR A 25 -3.69 -12.13 -16.03
C TYR A 25 -3.25 -10.76 -15.49
N GLN A 26 -3.79 -9.65 -16.02
CA GLN A 26 -3.52 -8.31 -15.48
C GLN A 26 -4.02 -8.14 -14.05
N ARG A 27 -5.21 -8.67 -13.73
CA ARG A 27 -5.75 -8.66 -12.37
C ARG A 27 -4.93 -9.54 -11.43
N ALA A 28 -4.52 -10.72 -11.89
CA ALA A 28 -3.70 -11.66 -11.12
C ALA A 28 -2.26 -11.17 -10.89
N SER A 29 -1.74 -10.30 -11.77
CA SER A 29 -0.38 -9.73 -11.68
C SER A 29 -0.13 -8.94 -10.40
N LYS A 30 -1.18 -8.40 -9.75
CA LYS A 30 -1.03 -7.60 -8.53
C LYS A 30 -1.74 -8.23 -7.33
N ALA A 31 -1.02 -8.30 -6.21
CA ALA A 31 -1.61 -8.69 -4.94
C ALA A 31 -2.77 -7.76 -4.55
N SER A 32 -3.88 -8.34 -4.09
CA SER A 32 -5.08 -7.59 -3.65
C SER A 32 -4.80 -6.58 -2.53
N ALA A 33 -3.74 -6.81 -1.73
CA ALA A 33 -3.25 -5.86 -0.74
C ALA A 33 -2.68 -4.59 -1.38
N THR A 34 -1.94 -4.72 -2.48
CA THR A 34 -1.31 -3.60 -3.21
C THR A 34 -2.37 -2.74 -3.90
N VAL A 35 -3.37 -3.36 -4.54
CA VAL A 35 -4.48 -2.63 -5.18
C VAL A 35 -5.25 -1.80 -4.14
N ARG A 36 -5.54 -2.38 -2.97
CA ARG A 36 -6.20 -1.66 -1.87
C ARG A 36 -5.36 -0.50 -1.36
N ALA A 37 -4.06 -0.71 -1.16
CA ALA A 37 -3.12 0.32 -0.75
C ALA A 37 -3.11 1.49 -1.74
N TYR A 38 -2.98 1.22 -3.04
CA TYR A 38 -2.99 2.27 -4.07
C TYR A 38 -4.33 3.00 -4.13
N LYS A 39 -5.46 2.30 -3.95
CA LYS A 39 -6.77 2.96 -3.89
C LYS A 39 -6.88 3.94 -2.72
N SER A 40 -6.43 3.54 -1.52
CA SER A 40 -6.40 4.46 -0.38
C SER A 40 -5.44 5.62 -0.59
N ASP A 41 -4.26 5.36 -1.15
CA ASP A 41 -3.24 6.39 -1.37
C ASP A 41 -3.69 7.42 -2.43
N ALA A 42 -4.32 6.97 -3.52
CA ALA A 42 -4.86 7.84 -4.55
C ALA A 42 -6.05 8.68 -4.04
N ALA A 43 -6.90 8.13 -3.16
CA ALA A 43 -7.99 8.88 -2.55
C ALA A 43 -7.50 10.06 -1.70
N VAL A 44 -6.37 9.90 -1.01
CA VAL A 44 -5.75 11.01 -0.25
C VAL A 44 -5.32 12.14 -1.18
N PHE A 45 -4.70 11.80 -2.31
CA PHE A 45 -4.33 12.79 -3.32
C PHE A 45 -5.56 13.50 -3.91
N THR A 46 -6.60 12.75 -4.31
CA THR A 46 -7.84 13.34 -4.84
C THR A 46 -8.49 14.29 -3.84
N ALA A 47 -8.54 13.93 -2.55
CA ALA A 47 -9.09 14.81 -1.52
C ALA A 47 -8.27 16.09 -1.36
N TRP A 48 -6.94 16.00 -1.41
CA TRP A 48 -6.07 17.17 -1.38
C TRP A 48 -6.29 18.07 -2.60
N CYS A 49 -6.38 17.48 -3.80
CA CYS A 49 -6.67 18.22 -5.04
C CYS A 49 -8.01 18.95 -4.98
N MET A 50 -9.06 18.29 -4.49
CA MET A 50 -10.38 18.92 -4.29
C MET A 50 -10.31 20.12 -3.36
N GLY A 51 -9.56 20.02 -2.25
CA GLY A 51 -9.38 21.14 -1.31
C GLY A 51 -8.62 22.33 -1.90
N HIS A 52 -7.83 22.12 -2.95
CA HIS A 52 -7.04 23.17 -3.62
C HIS A 52 -7.62 23.60 -4.98
N GLY A 53 -8.77 23.05 -5.39
CA GLY A 53 -9.42 23.39 -6.67
C GLY A 53 -8.64 22.95 -7.92
N VAL A 54 -7.78 21.93 -7.81
CA VAL A 54 -6.94 21.42 -8.91
C VAL A 54 -7.39 20.03 -9.36
N SER A 55 -7.11 19.66 -10.61
CA SER A 55 -7.44 18.33 -11.13
C SER A 55 -6.51 17.26 -10.57
N SER A 56 -7.07 16.15 -10.09
CA SER A 56 -6.31 14.96 -9.70
C SER A 56 -6.03 14.00 -10.87
N LEU A 57 -6.74 14.14 -12.00
CA LEU A 57 -6.57 13.30 -13.18
C LEU A 57 -7.17 14.01 -14.42
N PRO A 58 -6.36 14.41 -15.41
CA PRO A 58 -4.90 14.43 -15.40
C PRO A 58 -4.35 15.44 -14.39
N ALA A 59 -3.36 15.04 -13.61
CA ALA A 59 -2.66 15.93 -12.69
C ALA A 59 -1.46 16.58 -13.40
N ALA A 60 -1.28 17.89 -13.22
CA ALA A 60 -0.05 18.55 -13.64
C ALA A 60 1.13 18.10 -12.76
N PRO A 61 2.36 18.01 -13.30
CA PRO A 61 3.54 17.67 -12.50
C PRO A 61 3.74 18.57 -11.27
N ASP A 62 3.45 19.87 -11.41
CA ASP A 62 3.57 20.84 -10.32
C ASP A 62 2.56 20.57 -9.20
N THR A 63 1.34 20.13 -9.55
CA THR A 63 0.32 19.71 -8.57
C THR A 63 0.80 18.51 -7.75
N VAL A 64 1.43 17.53 -8.41
CA VAL A 64 2.00 16.36 -7.72
C VAL A 64 3.18 16.77 -6.85
N ALA A 65 4.08 17.61 -7.36
CA ALA A 65 5.22 18.12 -6.60
C ALA A 65 4.79 18.90 -5.34
N ALA A 66 3.77 19.76 -5.46
CA ALA A 66 3.18 20.50 -4.35
C ALA A 66 2.56 19.56 -3.30
N PHE A 67 1.79 18.56 -3.72
CA PHE A 67 1.22 17.56 -2.82
C PHE A 67 2.29 16.79 -2.04
N LEU A 68 3.34 16.30 -2.72
CA LEU A 68 4.41 15.55 -2.06
C LEU A 68 5.18 16.43 -1.07
N SER A 69 5.38 17.70 -1.41
CA SER A 69 6.01 18.68 -0.52
C SER A 69 5.15 18.97 0.71
N HIS A 70 3.83 19.11 0.53
CA HIS A 70 2.87 19.24 1.62
C HIS A 70 2.91 18.05 2.58
N GLU A 71 2.93 16.82 2.06
CA GLU A 71 3.02 15.61 2.89
C GLU A 71 4.35 15.50 3.65
N ALA A 72 5.45 15.92 3.03
CA ALA A 72 6.75 15.98 3.70
C ALA A 72 6.75 17.04 4.82
N ALA A 73 6.16 18.21 4.58
CA ALA A 73 6.02 19.25 5.60
C ALA A 73 5.12 18.80 6.76
N ALA A 74 4.11 17.97 6.49
CA ALA A 74 3.27 17.32 7.49
C ALA A 74 3.96 16.16 8.23
N GLY A 75 5.26 15.92 8.01
CA GLY A 75 6.05 14.91 8.71
C GLY A 75 5.74 13.48 8.28
N ARG A 76 5.20 13.25 7.08
CA ARG A 76 4.99 11.88 6.59
C ARG A 76 6.30 11.24 6.18
N ALA A 77 6.38 9.93 6.45
CA ALA A 77 7.54 9.16 6.09
C ALA A 77 7.79 9.13 4.59
N SER A 78 9.06 9.20 4.20
CA SER A 78 9.53 9.17 2.81
C SER A 78 9.02 7.94 2.05
N SER A 79 8.92 6.80 2.74
CA SER A 79 8.34 5.55 2.23
C SER A 79 6.85 5.68 1.91
N THR A 80 6.09 6.40 2.73
CA THR A 80 4.65 6.66 2.50
C THR A 80 4.47 7.60 1.31
N ILE A 81 5.27 8.66 1.24
CA ILE A 81 5.26 9.63 0.14
C ILE A 81 5.58 8.94 -1.19
N GLY A 82 6.63 8.10 -1.22
CA GLY A 82 6.99 7.32 -2.41
C GLY A 82 5.89 6.34 -2.84
N ARG A 83 5.21 5.70 -1.89
CA ARG A 83 4.08 4.80 -2.19
C ARG A 83 2.88 5.56 -2.77
N ARG A 84 2.60 6.77 -2.29
CA ARG A 84 1.56 7.65 -2.84
C ARG A 84 1.88 8.12 -4.25
N LEU A 85 3.13 8.51 -4.50
CA LEU A 85 3.57 8.83 -5.86
C LEU A 85 3.35 7.64 -6.81
N ALA A 86 3.73 6.43 -6.41
CA ALA A 86 3.49 5.22 -7.21
C ALA A 86 1.99 4.97 -7.47
N ALA A 87 1.12 5.27 -6.49
CA ALA A 87 -0.32 5.18 -6.67
C ALA A 87 -0.86 6.22 -7.68
N ILE A 88 -0.36 7.46 -7.65
CA ILE A 88 -0.72 8.53 -8.60
C ILE A 88 -0.25 8.16 -10.01
N ALA A 89 1.01 7.76 -10.17
CA ALA A 89 1.57 7.30 -11.44
C ALA A 89 0.77 6.13 -12.01
N TYR A 90 0.43 5.15 -11.15
CA TYR A 90 -0.39 4.03 -11.55
C TYR A 90 -1.81 4.45 -11.97
N ALA A 91 -2.41 5.42 -11.28
CA ALA A 91 -3.72 5.97 -11.62
C ALA A 91 -3.73 6.66 -13.01
N HIS A 92 -2.64 7.32 -13.40
CA HIS A 92 -2.49 7.88 -14.74
C HIS A 92 -2.27 6.78 -15.78
N LYS A 93 -1.45 5.78 -15.45
CA LYS A 93 -1.18 4.64 -16.34
C LYS A 93 -2.43 3.80 -16.67
N ILE A 94 -3.30 3.54 -15.70
CA ILE A 94 -4.58 2.84 -15.94
C ILE A 94 -5.58 3.68 -16.77
N ALA A 95 -5.42 5.01 -16.75
CA ALA A 95 -6.26 5.95 -17.47
C ALA A 95 -5.69 6.29 -18.86
N ASP A 96 -4.58 5.64 -19.26
CA ASP A 96 -3.85 5.92 -20.49
C ASP A 96 -3.37 7.38 -20.60
N LEU A 97 -3.03 7.98 -19.46
CA LEU A 97 -2.55 9.35 -19.36
C LEU A 97 -1.03 9.41 -19.09
N PRO A 98 -0.36 10.49 -19.48
CA PRO A 98 1.05 10.71 -19.16
C PRO A 98 1.31 10.59 -17.66
N ASP A 99 2.40 9.94 -17.28
CA ASP A 99 2.80 9.79 -15.88
C ASP A 99 3.41 11.10 -15.36
N PRO A 100 2.72 11.84 -14.45
CA PRO A 100 3.27 13.06 -13.89
C PRO A 100 4.50 12.80 -12.99
N GLY A 101 4.64 11.57 -12.48
CA GLY A 101 5.76 11.17 -11.63
C GLY A 101 7.09 11.07 -12.35
N ALA A 102 7.08 10.90 -13.68
CA ALA A 102 8.28 10.84 -14.50
C ALA A 102 8.87 12.24 -14.81
N HIS A 103 8.16 13.31 -14.46
CA HIS A 103 8.64 14.68 -14.70
C HIS A 103 9.78 15.07 -13.74
N GLU A 104 10.77 15.82 -14.23
CA GLU A 104 11.96 16.20 -13.47
C GLU A 104 11.62 16.97 -12.18
N THR A 105 10.61 17.85 -12.23
CA THR A 105 10.11 18.57 -11.05
C THR A 105 9.72 17.64 -9.90
N VAL A 106 9.03 16.54 -10.21
CA VAL A 106 8.59 15.55 -9.20
C VAL A 106 9.78 14.74 -8.70
N HIS A 107 10.68 14.35 -9.61
CA HIS A 107 11.93 13.67 -9.26
C HIS A 107 12.82 14.49 -8.31
N ALA A 108 12.99 15.78 -8.58
CA ALA A 108 13.77 16.69 -7.76
C ALA A 108 13.18 16.82 -6.34
N VAL A 109 11.85 16.95 -6.23
CA VAL A 109 11.15 17.00 -4.93
C VAL A 109 11.35 15.72 -4.14
N ILE A 110 11.13 14.55 -4.74
CA ILE A 110 11.34 13.26 -4.07
C ILE A 110 12.79 13.09 -3.61
N LYS A 111 13.76 13.49 -4.44
CA LYS A 111 15.18 13.46 -4.08
C LYS A 111 15.47 14.37 -2.88
N GLY A 112 14.85 15.55 -2.84
CA GLY A 112 14.93 16.47 -1.70
C GLY A 112 14.33 15.88 -0.42
N ILE A 113 13.13 15.29 -0.51
CA ILE A 113 12.43 14.66 0.61
C ILE A 113 13.26 13.53 1.21
N ARG A 114 13.86 12.66 0.38
CA ARG A 114 14.68 11.52 0.83
C ARG A 114 16.00 11.92 1.49
N ARG A 115 16.51 13.13 1.23
CA ARG A 115 17.74 13.65 1.87
C ARG A 115 17.49 14.15 3.28
N ARG A 116 16.24 14.51 3.61
CA ARG A 116 15.88 14.89 4.96
C ARG A 116 15.72 13.60 5.77
N PRO A 117 16.30 13.51 6.98
CA PRO A 117 16.15 12.33 7.81
C PRO A 117 14.65 12.08 8.04
N ASP A 118 14.20 10.90 7.64
CA ASP A 118 12.84 10.46 7.92
C ASP A 118 12.66 10.48 9.45
N THR A 119 11.49 10.90 9.92
CA THR A 119 11.21 10.84 11.36
C THR A 119 11.36 9.37 11.76
N GLU A 120 12.21 9.13 12.76
CA GLU A 120 12.66 7.82 13.22
C GLU A 120 11.59 6.74 12.99
N ILE A 121 11.87 5.78 12.10
CA ILE A 121 10.96 4.65 11.88
C ILE A 121 10.84 3.97 13.23
N ARG A 122 9.72 4.22 13.93
CA ARG A 122 9.45 3.63 15.25
C ARG A 122 9.30 2.13 15.07
N GLN A 123 10.42 1.42 15.08
CA GLN A 123 10.42 -0.02 15.20
C GLN A 123 9.74 -0.34 16.52
N LYS A 124 8.71 -1.19 16.47
CA LYS A 124 8.16 -1.72 17.71
C LYS A 124 9.27 -2.53 18.39
N THR A 125 9.53 -2.25 19.66
CA THR A 125 10.45 -3.05 20.48
C THR A 125 10.10 -4.52 20.29
N ALA A 126 11.13 -5.34 20.02
CA ALA A 126 10.93 -6.77 19.91
C ALA A 126 10.25 -7.30 21.17
N ALA A 127 9.27 -8.19 21.00
CA ALA A 127 8.77 -8.94 22.14
C ALA A 127 9.93 -9.79 22.68
N THR A 128 10.25 -9.65 23.96
CA THR A 128 11.26 -10.47 24.62
C THR A 128 10.59 -11.69 25.28
N ALA A 129 11.40 -12.66 25.71
CA ALA A 129 10.89 -13.84 26.39
C ALA A 129 10.14 -13.46 27.69
N GLU A 130 10.57 -12.40 28.36
CA GLU A 130 9.95 -11.87 29.58
C GLU A 130 8.56 -11.29 29.28
N VAL A 131 8.43 -10.53 28.19
CA VAL A 131 7.14 -9.99 27.75
C VAL A 131 6.18 -11.12 27.38
N LEU A 132 6.67 -12.18 26.70
CA LEU A 132 5.86 -13.36 26.40
C LEU A 132 5.40 -14.07 27.69
N ALA A 133 6.30 -14.28 28.64
CA ALA A 133 5.97 -14.93 29.92
C ALA A 133 4.90 -14.13 30.69
N ALA A 134 5.01 -12.80 30.71
CA ALA A 134 4.03 -11.91 31.31
C ALA A 134 2.66 -11.98 30.59
N MET A 135 2.64 -12.09 29.26
CA MET A 135 1.37 -12.28 28.53
C MET A 135 0.74 -13.64 28.86
N LEU A 136 1.54 -14.71 28.88
CA LEU A 136 1.06 -16.07 29.14
C LEU A 136 0.50 -16.25 30.55
N SER A 137 0.97 -15.49 31.54
CA SER A 137 0.46 -15.54 32.92
C SER A 137 -0.95 -14.95 33.06
N HIS A 138 -1.37 -14.08 32.13
CA HIS A 138 -2.69 -13.45 32.14
C HIS A 138 -3.73 -14.22 31.29
N VAL A 139 -3.32 -15.27 30.58
CA VAL A 139 -4.25 -16.07 29.75
C VAL A 139 -5.10 -16.97 30.65
N PRO A 140 -6.44 -16.84 30.64
CA PRO A 140 -7.32 -17.62 31.50
C PRO A 140 -7.27 -19.12 31.15
N PRO A 141 -7.59 -20.02 32.10
CA PRO A 141 -7.69 -21.44 31.82
C PRO A 141 -8.85 -21.77 30.86
N GLY A 142 -8.78 -22.92 30.20
CA GLY A 142 -9.81 -23.41 29.27
C GLY A 142 -9.31 -23.58 27.84
N LEU A 143 -10.20 -24.00 26.93
CA LEU A 143 -9.84 -24.27 25.53
C LEU A 143 -9.38 -23.01 24.79
N ALA A 144 -10.07 -21.89 24.98
CA ALA A 144 -9.67 -20.60 24.42
C ALA A 144 -8.28 -20.18 24.94
N GLY A 145 -8.02 -20.37 26.24
CA GLY A 145 -6.73 -20.09 26.83
C GLY A 145 -5.59 -20.96 26.29
N LYS A 146 -5.83 -22.27 26.15
CA LYS A 146 -4.85 -23.18 25.52
C LYS A 146 -4.51 -22.77 24.09
N ARG A 147 -5.53 -22.37 23.31
CA ARG A 147 -5.34 -21.83 21.95
C ARG A 147 -4.48 -20.57 21.98
N ASP A 148 -4.84 -19.58 22.80
CA ASP A 148 -4.16 -18.29 22.81
C ASP A 148 -2.71 -18.43 23.30
N ARG A 149 -2.43 -19.32 24.26
CA ARG A 149 -1.06 -19.69 24.68
C ARG A 149 -0.27 -20.32 23.54
N ALA A 150 -0.87 -21.23 22.77
CA ALA A 150 -0.24 -21.84 21.61
C ALA A 150 0.04 -20.82 20.48
N LEU A 151 -0.91 -19.91 20.22
CA LEU A 151 -0.74 -18.83 19.24
C LEU A 151 0.40 -17.88 19.62
N LEU A 152 0.46 -17.46 20.89
CA LEU A 152 1.52 -16.58 21.40
C LEU A 152 2.89 -17.27 21.36
N GLY A 153 2.97 -18.52 21.82
CA GLY A 153 4.22 -19.30 21.80
C GLY A 153 4.73 -19.56 20.38
N LEU A 154 3.87 -19.99 19.47
CA LEU A 154 4.26 -20.26 18.08
C LEU A 154 4.60 -18.97 17.33
N GLY A 155 3.86 -17.88 17.57
CA GLY A 155 4.15 -16.57 17.00
C GLY A 155 5.51 -16.01 17.44
N PHE A 156 5.87 -16.21 18.71
CA PHE A 156 7.17 -15.81 19.25
C PHE A 156 8.31 -16.66 18.69
N ALA A 157 8.20 -17.99 18.74
CA ALA A 157 9.25 -18.89 18.26
C ALA A 157 9.48 -18.79 16.74
N GLY A 158 8.41 -18.57 15.97
CA GLY A 158 8.47 -18.52 14.51
C GLY A 158 8.71 -17.13 13.90
N ALA A 159 8.70 -16.06 14.71
CA ALA A 159 8.77 -14.66 14.24
C ALA A 159 7.80 -14.33 13.09
N PHE A 160 6.62 -14.97 13.10
CA PHE A 160 5.67 -14.90 11.99
C PHE A 160 4.99 -13.53 11.90
N ARG A 161 4.89 -13.00 10.67
CA ARG A 161 4.05 -11.82 10.41
C ARG A 161 2.58 -12.27 10.37
N HIS A 162 1.66 -11.43 10.84
CA HIS A 162 0.21 -11.72 10.91
C HIS A 162 -0.44 -12.35 9.65
N ARG A 163 0.16 -12.21 8.46
CA ARG A 163 -0.34 -12.80 7.20
C ARG A 163 0.18 -14.20 6.88
N SER A 164 1.23 -14.67 7.56
CA SER A 164 1.81 -16.00 7.33
C SER A 164 1.18 -17.08 8.20
N TRP A 165 0.13 -16.77 8.98
CA TRP A 165 -0.55 -17.79 9.77
C TRP A 165 -1.30 -18.76 8.84
N PRO A 166 -1.09 -20.09 8.98
CA PRO A 166 -1.88 -21.08 8.26
C PRO A 166 -3.35 -20.89 8.61
N ARG A 167 -4.16 -20.48 7.63
CA ARG A 167 -5.62 -20.49 7.81
C ARG A 167 -6.05 -21.95 7.78
N CYS A 168 -6.60 -22.45 8.88
CA CYS A 168 -7.35 -23.69 8.84
C CYS A 168 -8.59 -23.45 7.97
N SER A 169 -8.52 -23.84 6.70
CA SER A 169 -9.70 -24.08 5.90
C SER A 169 -10.41 -25.28 6.51
N SER A 170 -11.51 -25.04 7.21
CA SER A 170 -12.42 -26.09 7.62
C SER A 170 -12.98 -26.75 6.36
N PRO A 171 -12.82 -28.08 6.17
CA PRO A 171 -13.58 -28.78 5.15
C PRO A 171 -15.05 -28.71 5.56
N THR A 172 -15.87 -28.11 4.70
CA THR A 172 -17.33 -28.27 4.70
C THR A 172 -17.69 -29.69 4.31
#